data_AF-A0A932DZK0-F1
#
_entry.id   AF-A0A932DZK0-F1
#
_cell.length_a   1.000
_cell.length_b   1.000
_cell.length_c   1.000
_cell.angle_alpha   90.00
_cell.angle_beta   90.00
_cell.angle_gamma   90.00
#
_symmetry.space_group_name_H-M   'P 1'
#
loop_
_entity.id
_entity.type
_entity.pdbx_description
1 polymer ?
#
loop_
_entity_poly.entity_id
_entity_poly.type
_entity_poly.pdbx_seq_one_letter_code
_entity_poly.pdbx_strand_id
1 'polypeptide(L)'
;MAKDDVSPREQVFLLTVKKTYEYYCSPCHGFKGKGDGTFFTIDLKPKPRNFTDVKYMQKRTDDQLLKSITEGSKSVDKSSLCPPWGKTIPEKRIKELVAYIRTFSAQEAAGPVVAAKEAVVKEEKSGTFKTSMRWLFLIIITVALAYGAIGEWKKLKKEAS
;
A
#
# COMPACT_ATOMS: atom_id res chain seq x y z
N MET A 1 -17.64 -21.22 19.78
CA MET A 1 -16.83 -19.98 19.75
C MET A 1 -17.65 -18.91 19.07
N ALA A 2 -18.07 -17.89 19.82
CA ALA A 2 -18.84 -16.76 19.32
C ALA A 2 -18.01 -15.98 18.29
N LYS A 3 -18.65 -15.50 17.21
CA LYS A 3 -17.99 -14.80 16.11
C LYS A 3 -18.06 -13.26 16.25
N ASP A 4 -18.52 -12.76 17.39
CA ASP A 4 -19.10 -11.42 17.49
C ASP A 4 -18.42 -10.48 18.51
N ASP A 5 -17.31 -10.88 19.13
CA ASP A 5 -16.60 -10.09 20.17
C ASP A 5 -15.33 -9.39 19.68
N VAL A 6 -14.91 -9.61 18.44
CA VAL A 6 -13.73 -8.93 17.89
C VAL A 6 -14.08 -7.51 17.48
N SER A 7 -13.50 -6.53 18.17
CA SER A 7 -13.64 -5.10 17.90
C SER A 7 -13.36 -4.77 16.43
N PRO A 8 -14.15 -3.91 15.76
CA PRO A 8 -13.89 -3.48 14.37
C PRO A 8 -12.50 -2.89 14.14
N ARG A 9 -11.85 -2.35 15.19
CA ARG A 9 -10.47 -1.87 15.13
C ARG A 9 -9.44 -2.99 14.99
N GLU A 10 -9.80 -4.21 15.33
CA GLU A 10 -8.92 -5.37 15.37
C GLU A 10 -8.93 -6.16 14.05
N GLN A 11 -9.87 -5.86 13.13
CA GLN A 11 -9.96 -6.48 11.79
C GLN A 11 -9.74 -5.49 10.65
N VAL A 12 -8.88 -4.48 10.85
CA VAL A 12 -8.57 -3.47 9.82
C VAL A 12 -8.09 -4.08 8.49
N PHE A 13 -7.50 -5.26 8.54
CA PHE A 13 -7.04 -6.03 7.38
C PHE A 13 -8.19 -6.70 6.59
N LEU A 14 -9.39 -6.84 7.15
CA LEU A 14 -10.57 -7.38 6.45
C LEU A 14 -11.48 -6.31 5.83
N LEU A 15 -11.18 -5.02 6.04
CA LEU A 15 -12.02 -3.90 5.57
C LEU A 15 -12.15 -3.84 4.05
N THR A 16 -11.06 -4.08 3.32
CA THR A 16 -11.05 -4.09 1.85
C THR A 16 -10.26 -5.29 1.34
N VAL A 17 -10.58 -5.76 0.13
CA VAL A 17 -9.89 -6.90 -0.48
C VAL A 17 -8.41 -6.61 -0.67
N LYS A 18 -8.06 -5.36 -1.02
CA LYS A 18 -6.68 -4.90 -1.12
C LYS A 18 -5.96 -5.04 0.22
N LYS A 19 -6.53 -4.53 1.32
CA LYS A 19 -5.93 -4.68 2.65
C LYS A 19 -5.79 -6.14 3.07
N THR A 20 -6.77 -6.98 2.73
CA THR A 20 -6.71 -8.42 3.04
C THR A 20 -5.59 -9.09 2.26
N TYR A 21 -5.46 -8.79 0.96
CA TYR A 21 -4.36 -9.30 0.14
C TYR A 21 -3.00 -8.82 0.66
N GLU A 22 -2.88 -7.52 0.95
CA GLU A 22 -1.67 -6.91 1.49
C GLU A 22 -1.22 -7.58 2.79
N TYR A 23 -2.16 -7.88 3.68
CA TYR A 23 -1.83 -8.48 4.96
C TYR A 23 -1.52 -9.99 4.87
N TYR A 24 -2.38 -10.77 4.20
CA TYR A 24 -2.27 -12.25 4.22
C TYR A 24 -1.48 -12.85 3.06
N CYS A 25 -1.49 -12.20 1.90
CA CYS A 25 -0.97 -12.80 0.66
C CYS A 25 0.35 -12.16 0.22
N SER A 26 0.42 -10.82 0.29
CA SER A 26 1.58 -10.04 -0.19
C SER A 26 2.91 -10.36 0.52
N PRO A 27 2.95 -10.80 1.80
CA PRO A 27 4.23 -11.16 2.41
C PRO A 27 4.97 -12.25 1.64
N CYS A 28 4.27 -13.17 0.98
CA CYS A 28 4.88 -14.19 0.12
C CYS A 28 4.75 -13.87 -1.37
N HIS A 29 3.59 -13.38 -1.81
CA HIS A 29 3.30 -13.17 -3.23
C HIS A 29 3.67 -11.78 -3.76
N GLY A 30 4.07 -10.86 -2.88
CA GLY A 30 4.39 -9.47 -3.22
C GLY A 30 3.16 -8.59 -3.44
N PHE A 31 3.31 -7.28 -3.25
CA PHE A 31 2.24 -6.29 -3.48
C PHE A 31 1.74 -6.27 -4.92
N LYS A 32 2.63 -6.59 -5.87
CA LYS A 32 2.32 -6.67 -7.31
C LYS A 32 2.00 -8.10 -7.78
N GLY A 33 1.90 -9.06 -6.86
CA GLY A 33 1.58 -10.46 -7.19
C GLY A 33 2.67 -11.21 -7.94
N LYS A 34 3.93 -10.76 -7.92
CA LYS A 34 5.03 -11.34 -8.70
C LYS A 34 5.68 -12.56 -8.05
N GLY A 35 5.26 -12.95 -6.85
CA GLY A 35 5.89 -14.03 -6.09
C GLY A 35 7.21 -13.62 -5.44
N ASP A 36 7.37 -12.34 -5.15
CA ASP A 36 8.60 -11.68 -4.67
C ASP A 36 8.36 -10.91 -3.36
N GLY A 37 7.44 -11.38 -2.50
CA GLY A 37 7.12 -10.74 -1.23
C GLY A 37 8.29 -10.75 -0.24
N THR A 38 8.23 -9.99 0.87
CA THR A 38 9.36 -9.91 1.83
C THR A 38 9.73 -11.26 2.46
N PHE A 39 8.77 -12.18 2.60
CA PHE A 39 9.00 -13.56 3.06
C PHE A 39 9.27 -14.53 1.90
N PHE A 40 9.43 -14.04 0.68
CA PHE A 40 10.10 -14.76 -0.40
C PHE A 40 11.58 -14.92 -0.06
N THR A 41 11.91 -15.89 0.79
CA THR A 41 13.30 -16.29 0.99
C THR A 41 13.74 -17.20 -0.16
N ILE A 42 15.05 -17.22 -0.45
CA ILE A 42 15.64 -18.10 -1.48
C ILE A 42 15.38 -19.60 -1.21
N ASP A 43 15.04 -19.94 0.03
CA ASP A 43 14.87 -21.30 0.52
C ASP A 43 13.44 -21.84 0.38
N LEU A 44 12.46 -21.00 0.07
CA LEU A 44 11.10 -21.48 -0.23
C LEU A 44 11.10 -22.27 -1.54
N LYS A 45 11.09 -23.60 -1.40
CA LYS A 45 11.01 -24.56 -2.51
C LYS A 45 9.70 -25.34 -2.39
N PRO A 46 8.75 -25.19 -3.33
CA PRO A 46 8.77 -24.28 -4.49
C PRO A 46 8.53 -22.81 -4.10
N LYS A 47 8.97 -21.91 -4.97
CA LYS A 47 8.74 -20.47 -4.84
C LYS A 47 7.23 -20.14 -4.84
N PRO A 48 6.78 -19.08 -4.13
CA PRO A 48 5.44 -18.53 -4.24
C PRO A 48 5.07 -18.26 -5.70
N ARG A 49 3.79 -18.44 -6.02
CA ARG A 49 3.29 -18.28 -7.39
C ARG A 49 3.33 -16.81 -7.82
N ASN A 50 3.91 -16.57 -9.00
CA ASN A 50 3.71 -15.33 -9.73
C ASN A 50 2.30 -15.33 -10.37
N PHE A 51 1.42 -14.42 -9.92
CA PHE A 51 0.06 -14.19 -10.41
C PHE A 51 0.00 -13.32 -11.67
N THR A 52 1.08 -12.64 -12.06
CA THR A 52 1.15 -11.90 -13.34
C THR A 52 1.38 -12.84 -14.53
N ASP A 53 1.75 -14.11 -14.29
CA ASP A 53 1.91 -15.13 -15.32
C ASP A 53 0.56 -15.52 -15.94
N VAL A 54 0.20 -14.84 -17.03
CA VAL A 54 -1.06 -15.02 -17.75
C VAL A 54 -1.27 -16.47 -18.17
N LYS A 55 -0.24 -17.13 -18.74
CA LYS A 55 -0.35 -18.51 -19.24
C LYS A 55 -0.63 -19.49 -18.11
N TYR A 56 -0.01 -19.29 -16.95
CA TYR A 56 -0.30 -20.11 -15.78
C TYR A 56 -1.71 -19.85 -15.25
N MET A 57 -2.07 -18.58 -15.05
CA MET A 57 -3.35 -18.20 -14.44
C MET A 57 -4.54 -18.61 -15.31
N GLN A 58 -4.45 -18.53 -16.64
CA GLN A 58 -5.50 -19.00 -17.56
C GLN A 58 -5.80 -20.51 -17.41
N LYS A 59 -4.81 -21.31 -17.00
CA LYS A 59 -4.98 -22.76 -16.78
C LYS A 59 -5.57 -23.10 -15.40
N ARG A 60 -5.80 -22.11 -14.54
CA ARG A 60 -6.40 -22.31 -13.21
C ARG A 60 -7.86 -21.88 -13.25
N THR A 61 -8.74 -22.68 -12.70
CA THR A 61 -10.16 -22.29 -12.52
C THR A 61 -10.32 -21.44 -11.27
N ASP A 62 -11.40 -20.66 -11.19
CA ASP A 62 -11.70 -19.88 -9.98
C ASP A 62 -11.96 -20.80 -8.77
N ASP A 63 -12.59 -21.96 -8.99
CA ASP A 63 -12.78 -22.97 -7.94
C ASP A 63 -11.45 -23.51 -7.40
N GLN A 64 -10.45 -23.72 -8.25
CA GLN A 64 -9.11 -24.11 -7.81
C GLN A 64 -8.46 -23.02 -6.95
N LEU A 65 -8.62 -21.75 -7.33
CA LEU A 65 -8.10 -20.64 -6.54
C LEU A 65 -8.85 -20.51 -5.20
N LEU A 66 -10.18 -20.60 -5.23
CA LEU A 66 -11.05 -20.55 -4.06
C LEU A 66 -10.70 -21.68 -3.06
N LYS A 67 -10.57 -22.90 -3.57
CA LYS A 67 -10.18 -24.07 -2.76
C LYS A 67 -8.77 -23.90 -2.22
N SER A 68 -7.81 -23.45 -3.04
CA SER A 68 -6.43 -23.22 -2.58
C SER A 68 -6.32 -22.18 -1.48
N ILE A 69 -7.15 -21.13 -1.48
CA ILE A 69 -7.12 -20.11 -0.41
C ILE A 69 -7.86 -20.63 0.83
N THR A 70 -8.99 -21.31 0.65
CA THR A 70 -9.82 -21.82 1.75
C THR A 70 -9.13 -22.97 2.50
N GLU A 71 -8.62 -23.94 1.76
CA GLU A 71 -8.09 -25.22 2.27
C GLU A 71 -6.57 -25.34 2.18
N GLY A 72 -5.89 -24.29 1.69
CA GLY A 72 -4.45 -24.27 1.50
C GLY A 72 -4.02 -24.94 0.20
N SER A 73 -2.79 -24.67 -0.25
CA SER A 73 -2.34 -25.07 -1.59
C SER A 73 -2.18 -26.60 -1.77
N LYS A 74 -2.05 -27.36 -0.68
CA LYS A 74 -2.01 -28.83 -0.74
C LYS A 74 -3.34 -29.42 -1.24
N SER A 75 -4.46 -28.76 -1.00
CA SER A 75 -5.81 -29.21 -1.41
C SER A 75 -6.04 -29.27 -2.93
N VAL A 76 -5.13 -28.66 -3.70
CA VAL A 76 -5.12 -28.58 -5.16
C VAL A 76 -3.82 -29.14 -5.74
N ASP A 77 -3.23 -30.13 -5.06
CA ASP A 77 -2.03 -30.87 -5.47
C ASP A 77 -0.82 -29.94 -5.73
N LYS A 78 -0.66 -28.91 -4.89
CA LYS A 78 0.52 -28.04 -4.83
C LYS A 78 1.27 -28.22 -3.51
N SER A 79 2.31 -27.42 -3.29
CA SER A 79 3.08 -27.45 -2.04
C SER A 79 2.18 -27.19 -0.83
N SER A 80 2.63 -27.57 0.36
CA SER A 80 1.94 -27.28 1.63
C SER A 80 2.34 -25.93 2.24
N LEU A 81 3.01 -25.05 1.47
CA LEU A 81 3.58 -23.81 1.97
C LEU A 81 2.57 -22.67 2.07
N CYS A 82 1.50 -22.67 1.27
CA CYS A 82 0.40 -21.73 1.44
C CYS A 82 -0.64 -22.33 2.39
N PRO A 83 -0.82 -21.77 3.61
CA PRO A 83 -1.70 -22.34 4.62
C PRO A 83 -3.18 -22.15 4.26
N PRO A 84 -4.09 -22.91 4.88
CA PRO A 84 -5.53 -22.72 4.75
C PRO A 84 -6.00 -21.44 5.45
N TRP A 85 -6.77 -20.61 4.77
CA TRP A 85 -7.31 -19.36 5.31
C TRP A 85 -8.81 -19.39 5.60
N GLY A 86 -9.52 -20.49 5.29
CA GLY A 86 -10.99 -20.57 5.41
C GLY A 86 -11.57 -20.37 6.81
N LYS A 87 -10.74 -20.51 7.86
CA LYS A 87 -11.13 -20.23 9.25
C LYS A 87 -10.77 -18.82 9.73
N THR A 88 -10.00 -18.07 8.93
CA THR A 88 -9.47 -16.75 9.27
C THR A 88 -10.10 -15.65 8.42
N ILE A 89 -10.31 -15.92 7.14
CA ILE A 89 -10.88 -14.97 6.18
C ILE A 89 -12.31 -15.43 5.85
N PRO A 90 -13.34 -14.58 6.00
CA PRO A 90 -14.71 -14.93 5.64
C PRO A 90 -14.83 -15.33 4.17
N GLU A 91 -15.69 -16.29 3.86
CA GLU A 91 -15.87 -16.83 2.49
C GLU A 91 -16.11 -15.73 1.45
N LYS A 92 -16.93 -14.73 1.78
CA LYS A 92 -17.16 -13.56 0.92
C LYS A 92 -15.85 -12.87 0.54
N ARG A 93 -14.96 -12.63 1.52
CA ARG A 93 -13.67 -11.97 1.30
C ARG A 93 -12.71 -12.87 0.51
N ILE A 94 -12.77 -14.19 0.69
CA ILE A 94 -12.01 -15.14 -0.14
C ILE A 94 -12.43 -15.06 -1.61
N LYS A 95 -13.74 -15.02 -1.91
CA LYS A 95 -14.22 -14.84 -3.29
C LYS A 95 -13.73 -13.53 -3.90
N GLU A 96 -13.76 -12.45 -3.13
CA GLU A 96 -13.20 -11.17 -3.57
C GLU A 96 -11.68 -11.23 -3.79
N LEU A 97 -10.93 -11.96 -2.95
CA LEU A 97 -9.49 -12.19 -3.15
C LEU A 97 -9.21 -12.93 -4.46
N VAL A 98 -10.01 -13.93 -4.83
CA VAL A 98 -9.86 -14.61 -6.13
C VAL A 98 -10.00 -13.61 -7.27
N ALA A 99 -11.04 -12.78 -7.25
CA ALA A 99 -11.23 -11.72 -8.25
C ALA A 99 -10.08 -10.72 -8.26
N TYR A 100 -9.59 -10.30 -7.08
CA TYR A 100 -8.45 -9.39 -6.96
C TYR A 100 -7.16 -9.99 -7.52
N ILE A 101 -6.87 -11.26 -7.23
CA ILE A 101 -5.70 -11.99 -7.75
C ILE A 101 -5.74 -12.06 -9.28
N ARG A 102 -6.92 -12.26 -9.89
CA ARG A 102 -7.10 -12.26 -11.35
C ARG A 102 -6.71 -10.94 -12.00
N THR A 103 -6.79 -9.83 -11.28
CA THR A 103 -6.43 -8.52 -11.83
C THR A 103 -4.93 -8.40 -12.14
N PHE A 104 -4.06 -9.16 -11.46
CA PHE A 104 -2.61 -9.07 -11.69
C PHE A 104 -2.20 -9.56 -13.08
N SER A 105 -2.77 -10.66 -13.56
CA SER A 105 -2.51 -11.14 -14.92
C SER A 105 -3.22 -10.29 -15.97
N ALA A 106 -4.40 -9.73 -15.67
CA ALA A 106 -5.09 -8.81 -16.57
C ALA A 106 -4.34 -7.50 -16.78
N GLN A 107 -3.73 -6.94 -15.72
CA GLN A 107 -2.93 -5.71 -15.80
C GLN A 107 -1.62 -5.92 -16.59
N GLU A 108 -0.96 -7.06 -16.43
CA GLU A 108 0.26 -7.39 -17.19
C GLU A 108 -0.03 -7.70 -18.67
N ALA A 109 -1.15 -8.40 -18.94
CA ALA A 109 -1.64 -8.60 -20.30
C ALA A 109 -2.02 -7.28 -21.00
N ALA A 110 -2.36 -6.26 -20.22
CA ALA A 110 -2.67 -4.91 -20.67
C ALA A 110 -1.47 -3.94 -20.63
N GLY A 111 -0.23 -4.42 -20.75
CA GLY A 111 0.96 -3.56 -20.75
C GLY A 111 0.86 -2.36 -21.72
N PRO A 112 1.77 -1.37 -21.60
CA PRO A 112 1.64 -0.19 -20.75
C PRO A 112 0.48 0.77 -21.13
N VAL A 113 -0.71 0.30 -21.51
CA VAL A 113 -1.83 1.23 -21.83
C VAL A 113 -2.48 1.86 -20.59
N VAL A 114 -2.18 1.36 -19.38
CA VAL A 114 -2.51 2.02 -18.11
C VAL A 114 -1.46 3.03 -17.64
N ALA A 115 -0.21 2.96 -18.14
CA ALA A 115 0.75 4.05 -17.93
C ALA A 115 0.25 5.35 -18.60
N ALA A 116 -0.53 5.23 -19.69
CA ALA A 116 -1.18 6.36 -20.33
C ALA A 116 -2.40 6.91 -19.55
N LYS A 117 -2.94 6.17 -18.56
CA LYS A 117 -4.07 6.63 -17.74
C LYS A 117 -3.65 7.18 -16.37
N GLU A 118 -2.45 6.85 -15.89
CA GLU A 118 -1.80 7.56 -14.77
C GLU A 118 -0.94 8.76 -15.24
N ALA A 119 -0.58 8.86 -16.52
CA ALA A 119 0.05 10.07 -17.08
C ALA A 119 -0.88 11.29 -17.20
N VAL A 120 -2.17 11.16 -16.83
CA VAL A 120 -3.12 12.28 -16.70
C VAL A 120 -3.59 12.44 -15.24
N VAL A 121 -2.70 12.25 -14.27
CA VAL A 121 -2.73 13.12 -13.09
C VAL A 121 -1.36 13.74 -13.02
N LYS A 122 -1.27 14.91 -13.66
CA LYS A 122 -0.16 15.84 -13.57
C LYS A 122 0.15 16.00 -12.08
N GLU A 123 1.28 15.43 -11.67
CA GLU A 123 1.93 15.74 -10.41
C GLU A 123 2.31 17.23 -10.48
N GLU A 124 1.38 18.11 -10.12
CA GLU A 124 1.65 19.53 -10.03
C GLU A 124 2.40 19.78 -8.72
N LYS A 125 3.72 19.77 -8.84
CA LYS A 125 4.73 20.41 -7.97
C LYS A 125 4.18 20.97 -6.63
N SER A 126 4.09 20.14 -5.60
CA SER A 126 3.92 20.62 -4.22
C SER A 126 5.23 21.01 -3.52
N GLY A 127 6.38 20.86 -4.21
CA GLY A 127 7.72 21.07 -3.66
C GLY A 127 8.29 22.49 -3.72
N THR A 128 7.58 23.46 -4.30
CA THR A 128 8.09 24.86 -4.42
C THR A 128 7.22 25.88 -3.68
N PHE A 129 5.97 25.55 -3.38
CA PHE A 129 5.04 26.48 -2.73
C PHE A 129 5.29 26.61 -1.21
N LYS A 130 5.72 25.53 -0.55
CA LYS A 130 5.96 25.54 0.90
C LYS A 130 7.24 26.30 1.32
N THR A 131 8.18 26.47 0.39
CA THR A 131 9.43 27.20 0.65
C THR A 131 9.22 28.70 0.62
N SER A 132 8.41 29.21 -0.30
CA SER A 132 8.11 30.66 -0.41
C SER A 132 7.42 31.22 0.84
N MET A 133 6.50 30.44 1.43
CA MET A 133 5.80 30.84 2.67
C MET A 133 6.74 30.88 3.89
N ARG A 134 7.72 29.97 4.00
CA ARG A 134 8.69 29.96 5.13
C ARG A 134 9.65 31.15 5.11
N TRP A 135 10.05 31.60 3.92
CA TRP A 135 10.94 32.77 3.80
C TRP A 135 10.23 34.09 4.08
N LEU A 136 8.96 34.22 3.68
CA LEU A 136 8.15 35.40 4.02
C LEU A 136 7.97 35.57 5.54
N PHE A 137 7.70 34.48 6.27
CA PHE A 137 7.61 34.53 7.74
C PHE A 137 8.95 34.92 8.40
N LEU A 138 10.08 34.42 7.90
CA LEU A 138 11.40 34.80 8.42
C LEU A 138 11.74 36.26 8.15
N ILE A 139 11.41 36.79 6.96
CA ILE A 139 11.63 38.19 6.61
C ILE A 139 10.77 39.12 7.47
N ILE A 140 9.51 38.78 7.71
CA ILE A 140 8.62 39.59 8.57
C ILE A 140 9.16 39.64 10.00
N ILE A 141 9.61 38.50 10.54
CA ILE A 141 10.18 38.43 11.89
C ILE A 141 11.47 39.25 12.00
N THR A 142 12.38 39.16 11.02
CA THR A 142 13.64 39.93 11.06
C THR A 142 13.40 41.43 10.93
N VAL A 143 12.45 41.86 10.10
CA VAL A 143 12.08 43.27 9.98
C VAL A 143 11.45 43.79 11.29
N ALA A 144 10.55 43.03 11.93
CA ALA A 144 9.95 43.42 13.20
C ALA A 144 11.00 43.59 14.32
N LEU A 145 11.96 42.65 14.42
CA LEU A 145 13.07 42.75 15.38
C LEU A 145 13.98 43.95 15.09
N ALA A 146 14.28 44.23 13.81
CA ALA A 146 15.10 45.37 13.42
C ALA A 146 14.42 46.72 13.74
N TYR A 147 13.11 46.85 13.50
CA TYR A 147 12.36 48.05 13.86
C TYR A 147 12.30 48.26 15.38
N GLY A 148 12.12 47.18 16.16
CA GLY A 148 12.19 47.24 17.62
C GLY A 148 13.55 47.73 18.11
N ALA A 149 14.64 47.17 17.58
CA ALA A 149 16.01 47.56 17.95
C ALA A 149 16.32 49.04 17.60
N ILE A 150 15.86 49.52 16.44
CA ILE A 150 16.05 50.92 16.03
C ILE A 150 15.25 51.89 16.93
N GLY A 151 14.06 51.48 17.37
CA GLY A 151 13.24 52.25 18.31
C GLY A 151 13.92 52.44 19.66
N GLU A 152 14.43 51.35 20.25
CA GLU A 152 15.18 51.39 21.51
C GLU A 152 16.49 52.19 21.37
N TRP A 153 17.21 52.06 20.25
CA TRP A 153 18.40 52.87 19.99
C TRP A 153 18.12 54.38 19.91
N LYS A 154 17.00 54.79 19.30
CA LYS A 154 16.60 56.21 19.26
C LYS A 154 16.20 56.73 20.64
N LYS A 155 15.60 55.88 21.48
CA LYS A 155 15.24 56.23 22.86
C LYS A 155 16.47 56.42 23.73
N LEU A 156 17.42 55.49 23.68
CA LEU A 156 18.71 55.61 24.39
C LEU A 156 19.53 56.83 23.95
N LYS A 157 19.52 57.18 22.66
CA LYS A 157 20.18 58.40 22.16
C LYS A 157 19.55 59.70 22.67
N LYS A 158 18.25 59.70 22.97
CA LYS A 158 17.52 60.85 23.49
C LYS A 158 17.69 61.02 25.00
N GLU A 159 17.92 59.92 25.73
CA GLU A 159 18.22 59.94 27.17
C GLU A 159 19.70 60.26 27.46
N ALA A 160 20.59 60.09 26.48
CA ALA A 160 22.02 60.39 26.56
C ALA A 160 22.42 61.80 26.07
N SER A 161 21.45 62.67 25.76
CA SER A 161 21.64 64.03 25.24
C SER A 161 21.02 65.08 26.15
#